data_AF-A0A1V6H3I6-F1
#
_entry.id   AF-A0A1V6H3I6-F1
#
_cell.length_a   1.000
_cell.length_b   1.000
_cell.length_c   1.000
_cell.angle_alpha   90.00
_cell.angle_beta   90.00
_cell.angle_gamma   90.00
#
_symmetry.space_group_name_H-M   'P 1'
#
loop_
_entity.id
_entity.type
_entity.pdbx_description
1 polymer ?
#
loop_
_entity_poly.entity_id
_entity_poly.type
_entity_poly.pdbx_seq_one_letter_code
_entity_poly.pdbx_strand_id
1 'polypeptide(L)'
;MITCDLLVIGGGPAGISAAVAAGKAGLNVLLLEERERLGGQLTKQTHRFFGSVAERAGTRGIAIIKDLETVVSQLKNVEVSLSTTALGIYEDGVATALKGRKMIKIKPKAIIVATGAFEKFLPFENNDLPGVYGAGAVQTLMNIYGVLPARRLLMIGSGNIGLIVSYQLVQAGAEVVGVVEAASKIGGYLVHASKIRRLGIPIYPSCTIKKAIGKERVEGAELVRLDEKWKEIPGSQFTVDCDAICLAVGLNPLIDLLGQSGCLFKYIPELGGQVPVRDESMRTNVPFLYIAGDLSGIEEATAALLEGELAGLNAASQIRPDLNLEARVEEVKGHLRALRAGPVGEKIRAGLSKLTGESALSSPQSGRNTIEELSRTGIASSANLAGVLPDETRKKRRAYAVIECYQQIPCDPCVHSCPFGAIKPFSDINDLPIVDFDLCTGCGQCIGRCPGLAIFTVDETREGDRAKVTLPYEFIPKPAREATVDLMDRSGKRVGQGVVKAVLNTPKQDKTTIVTVEMDKNLVQEVRHIRVVQNT
;
A
#
# COMPACT_ATOMS: atom_id res chain seq x y z
N MET A 1 9.67 -38.65 -9.20
CA MET A 1 10.11 -37.65 -8.22
C MET A 1 10.80 -36.56 -9.02
N ILE A 2 10.39 -35.31 -8.88
CA ILE A 2 11.01 -34.16 -9.55
C ILE A 2 12.21 -33.72 -8.71
N THR A 3 13.31 -33.36 -9.34
CA THR A 3 14.51 -32.82 -8.69
C THR A 3 14.78 -31.41 -9.20
N CYS A 4 15.14 -30.49 -8.33
CA CYS A 4 15.56 -29.13 -8.67
C CYS A 4 16.61 -28.65 -7.66
N ASP A 5 17.29 -27.54 -7.94
CA ASP A 5 18.16 -26.93 -6.94
C ASP A 5 17.32 -26.23 -5.87
N LEU A 6 16.34 -25.43 -6.30
CA LEU A 6 15.49 -24.63 -5.42
C LEU A 6 14.01 -24.82 -5.74
N LEU A 7 13.21 -25.09 -4.72
CA LEU A 7 11.75 -25.06 -4.80
C LEU A 7 11.24 -23.75 -4.19
N VAL A 8 10.43 -22.99 -4.92
CA VAL A 8 9.73 -21.81 -4.42
C VAL A 8 8.24 -22.08 -4.36
N ILE A 9 7.59 -21.84 -3.23
CA ILE A 9 6.16 -22.08 -3.01
C ILE A 9 5.45 -20.74 -2.85
N GLY A 10 4.60 -20.39 -3.82
CA GLY A 10 3.83 -19.14 -3.88
C GLY A 10 4.34 -18.22 -4.98
N GLY A 11 3.50 -17.93 -5.97
CA GLY A 11 3.79 -17.06 -7.12
C GLY A 11 3.44 -15.59 -6.87
N GLY A 12 3.49 -15.13 -5.62
CA GLY A 12 3.35 -13.70 -5.28
C GLY A 12 4.63 -12.89 -5.57
N PRO A 13 4.66 -11.58 -5.23
CA PRO A 13 5.83 -10.73 -5.44
C PRO A 13 7.12 -11.31 -4.84
N ALA A 14 7.06 -11.78 -3.60
CA ALA A 14 8.21 -12.38 -2.90
C ALA A 14 8.71 -13.64 -3.62
N GLY A 15 7.82 -14.57 -3.96
CA GLY A 15 8.21 -15.83 -4.59
C GLY A 15 8.74 -15.64 -6.02
N ILE A 16 8.15 -14.75 -6.82
CA ILE A 16 8.70 -14.43 -8.14
C ILE A 16 10.07 -13.77 -8.00
N SER A 17 10.24 -12.83 -7.07
CA SER A 17 11.53 -12.17 -6.81
C SER A 17 12.60 -13.18 -6.41
N ALA A 18 12.27 -14.12 -5.51
CA ALA A 18 13.14 -15.21 -5.11
C ALA A 18 13.54 -16.12 -6.28
N ALA A 19 12.57 -16.53 -7.10
CA ALA A 19 12.81 -17.39 -8.25
C ALA A 19 13.68 -16.68 -9.31
N VAL A 20 13.46 -15.39 -9.54
CA VAL A 20 14.29 -14.58 -10.46
C VAL A 20 15.71 -14.42 -9.95
N ALA A 21 15.90 -14.13 -8.65
CA ALA A 21 17.21 -13.97 -8.06
C ALA A 21 18.04 -15.27 -8.15
N ALA A 22 17.45 -16.40 -7.73
CA ALA A 22 18.10 -17.71 -7.81
C ALA A 22 18.31 -18.19 -9.25
N GLY A 23 17.36 -17.91 -10.15
CA GLY A 23 17.48 -18.22 -11.58
C GLY A 23 18.63 -17.45 -12.24
N LYS A 24 18.78 -16.15 -11.95
CA LYS A 24 19.92 -15.35 -12.43
C LYS A 24 21.26 -15.82 -11.86
N ALA A 25 21.25 -16.39 -10.66
CA ALA A 25 22.41 -17.05 -10.06
C ALA A 25 22.72 -18.43 -10.68
N GLY A 26 21.92 -18.89 -11.65
CA GLY A 26 22.16 -20.11 -12.41
C GLY A 26 21.57 -21.39 -11.79
N LEU A 27 20.73 -21.29 -10.77
CA LEU A 27 20.06 -22.46 -10.18
C LEU A 27 18.89 -22.95 -11.04
N ASN A 28 18.62 -24.25 -11.02
CA ASN A 28 17.37 -24.80 -11.55
C ASN A 28 16.26 -24.64 -10.51
N VAL A 29 15.30 -23.76 -10.80
CA VAL A 29 14.24 -23.38 -9.88
C VAL A 29 12.90 -23.96 -10.34
N LEU A 30 12.14 -24.54 -9.41
CA LEU A 30 10.73 -24.86 -9.61
C LEU A 30 9.87 -23.92 -8.77
N LEU A 31 9.05 -23.08 -9.41
CA LEU A 31 8.11 -22.18 -8.75
C LEU A 31 6.69 -22.77 -8.81
N LEU A 32 6.09 -23.04 -7.66
CA LEU A 32 4.70 -23.51 -7.54
C LEU A 32 3.75 -22.35 -7.25
N GLU A 33 2.62 -22.33 -7.93
CA GLU A 33 1.53 -21.38 -7.68
C GLU A 33 0.19 -22.15 -7.70
N GLU A 34 -0.63 -21.95 -6.67
CA GLU A 34 -1.92 -22.65 -6.53
C GLU A 34 -2.95 -22.17 -7.57
N ARG A 35 -2.82 -20.93 -8.03
CA ARG A 35 -3.75 -20.28 -8.98
C ARG A 35 -3.34 -20.51 -10.43
N GLU A 36 -4.25 -20.16 -11.33
CA GLU A 36 -4.04 -20.23 -12.78
C GLU A 36 -3.11 -19.15 -13.34
N ARG A 37 -2.62 -18.24 -12.48
CA ARG A 37 -1.73 -17.13 -12.87
C ARG A 37 -0.87 -16.68 -11.70
N LEU A 38 0.27 -16.07 -12.03
CA LEU A 38 1.16 -15.45 -11.05
C LEU A 38 0.61 -14.12 -10.51
N GLY A 39 1.24 -13.67 -9.43
CA GLY A 39 1.20 -12.29 -8.95
C GLY A 39 0.56 -12.06 -7.60
N GLY A 40 -0.11 -13.06 -7.02
CA GLY A 40 -0.73 -12.94 -5.70
C GLY A 40 -1.58 -11.67 -5.58
N GLN A 41 -1.35 -10.89 -4.52
CA GLN A 41 -2.12 -9.68 -4.24
C GLN A 41 -1.84 -8.52 -5.22
N LEU A 42 -0.69 -8.49 -5.91
CA LEU A 42 -0.36 -7.40 -6.86
C LEU A 42 -1.36 -7.29 -8.00
N THR A 43 -1.95 -8.42 -8.40
CA THR A 43 -2.96 -8.49 -9.47
C THR A 43 -4.21 -7.65 -9.18
N LYS A 44 -4.45 -7.33 -7.91
CA LYS A 44 -5.61 -6.54 -7.45
C LYS A 44 -5.26 -5.09 -7.13
N GLN A 45 -3.97 -4.73 -7.13
CA GLN A 45 -3.51 -3.41 -6.72
C GLN A 45 -3.53 -2.43 -7.90
N THR A 46 -4.66 -1.73 -8.04
CA THR A 46 -4.79 -0.65 -9.03
C THR A 46 -4.11 0.64 -8.58
N HIS A 47 -3.74 0.80 -7.31
CA HIS A 47 -3.01 1.97 -6.80
C HIS A 47 -1.50 1.87 -7.06
N ARG A 48 -0.77 2.98 -6.90
CA ARG A 48 0.70 3.04 -7.02
C ARG A 48 1.38 2.78 -5.69
N PHE A 49 2.50 2.06 -5.70
CA PHE A 49 3.27 1.80 -4.48
C PHE A 49 4.16 2.95 -4.06
N PHE A 50 4.42 2.97 -2.74
CA PHE A 50 5.48 3.72 -2.08
C PHE A 50 6.78 2.88 -2.11
N GLY A 51 7.89 3.50 -1.75
CA GLY A 51 9.24 2.94 -1.85
C GLY A 51 10.16 3.83 -2.67
N SER A 52 11.31 3.29 -3.08
CA SER A 52 12.19 3.98 -4.02
C SER A 52 11.77 3.75 -5.47
N VAL A 53 12.03 4.73 -6.35
CA VAL A 53 11.95 4.53 -7.82
C VAL A 53 12.79 3.33 -8.26
N ALA A 54 13.92 3.05 -7.60
CA ALA A 54 14.74 1.85 -7.85
C ALA A 54 13.96 0.54 -7.64
N GLU A 55 12.95 0.57 -6.76
CA GLU A 55 12.08 -0.55 -6.40
C GLU A 55 10.70 -0.43 -7.05
N ARG A 56 10.60 0.35 -8.15
CA ARG A 56 9.39 0.57 -8.95
C ARG A 56 8.32 1.43 -8.26
N ALA A 57 8.66 2.22 -7.25
CA ALA A 57 7.71 3.16 -6.63
C ALA A 57 7.11 4.14 -7.65
N GLY A 58 5.84 4.50 -7.44
CA GLY A 58 5.07 5.26 -8.44
C GLY A 58 4.53 4.42 -9.60
N THR A 59 4.75 3.09 -9.61
CA THR A 59 4.14 2.15 -10.56
C THR A 59 2.97 1.43 -9.89
N ARG A 60 1.90 1.15 -10.66
CA ARG A 60 0.76 0.37 -10.17
C ARG A 60 1.12 -1.11 -10.04
N GLY A 61 0.60 -1.78 -9.01
CA GLY A 61 0.89 -3.20 -8.77
C GLY A 61 0.57 -4.11 -9.95
N ILE A 62 -0.52 -3.84 -10.66
CA ILE A 62 -0.92 -4.55 -11.89
C ILE A 62 0.08 -4.41 -13.06
N ALA A 63 0.93 -3.40 -13.06
CA ALA A 63 2.00 -3.24 -14.06
C ALA A 63 3.28 -3.93 -13.59
N ILE A 64 3.61 -3.84 -12.30
CA ILE A 64 4.76 -4.52 -11.69
C ILE A 64 4.68 -6.03 -11.91
N ILE A 65 3.50 -6.63 -11.76
CA ILE A 65 3.36 -8.07 -12.01
C ILE A 65 3.67 -8.45 -13.46
N LYS A 66 3.21 -7.67 -14.44
CA LYS A 66 3.49 -7.96 -15.86
C LYS A 66 4.98 -7.94 -16.17
N ASP A 67 5.70 -7.00 -15.55
CA ASP A 67 7.15 -6.92 -15.69
C ASP A 67 7.83 -8.14 -15.05
N LEU A 68 7.38 -8.56 -13.87
CA LEU A 68 7.91 -9.74 -13.18
C LEU A 68 7.62 -11.04 -13.95
N GLU A 69 6.41 -11.20 -14.50
CA GLU A 69 6.03 -12.31 -15.38
C GLU A 69 6.92 -12.36 -16.63
N THR A 70 7.20 -11.19 -17.23
CA THR A 70 8.10 -11.09 -18.37
C THR A 70 9.51 -11.57 -17.99
N VAL A 71 10.06 -11.06 -16.88
CA VAL A 71 11.40 -11.44 -16.43
C VAL A 71 11.51 -12.93 -16.12
N VAL A 72 10.56 -13.51 -15.38
CA VAL A 72 10.62 -14.94 -15.02
C VAL A 72 10.46 -15.84 -16.25
N SER A 73 9.62 -15.45 -17.23
CA SER A 73 9.44 -16.21 -18.47
C SER A 73 10.68 -16.28 -19.37
N GLN A 74 11.61 -15.33 -19.22
CA GLN A 74 12.86 -15.29 -19.98
C GLN A 74 13.96 -16.20 -19.39
N LEU A 75 13.80 -16.65 -18.15
CA LEU A 75 14.76 -17.52 -17.47
C LEU A 75 14.45 -18.99 -17.76
N LYS A 76 15.23 -19.61 -18.65
CA LYS A 76 15.04 -21.01 -19.08
C LYS A 76 15.22 -22.04 -17.97
N ASN A 77 15.91 -21.67 -16.90
CA ASN A 77 16.18 -22.49 -15.72
C ASN A 77 15.16 -22.28 -14.59
N VAL A 78 14.10 -21.50 -14.82
CA VAL A 78 12.99 -21.33 -13.88
C VAL A 78 11.72 -21.95 -14.47
N GLU A 79 11.30 -23.08 -13.93
CA GLU A 79 10.04 -23.73 -14.30
C GLU A 79 8.90 -23.20 -13.42
N VAL A 80 7.85 -22.66 -14.04
CA VAL A 80 6.65 -22.22 -13.34
C VAL A 80 5.55 -23.26 -13.48
N SER A 81 5.09 -23.80 -12.36
CA SER A 81 3.96 -24.74 -12.29
C SER A 81 2.74 -24.08 -11.64
N LEU A 82 1.87 -23.55 -12.49
CA LEU A 82 0.56 -23.00 -12.12
C LEU A 82 -0.43 -24.11 -11.73
N SER A 83 -1.52 -23.73 -11.07
CA SER A 83 -2.58 -24.64 -10.59
C SER A 83 -2.01 -25.84 -9.82
N THR A 84 -0.97 -25.58 -9.01
CA THR A 84 -0.20 -26.58 -8.28
C THR A 84 -0.10 -26.19 -6.81
N THR A 85 -0.88 -26.85 -5.96
CA THR A 85 -0.93 -26.58 -4.52
C THR A 85 0.10 -27.42 -3.78
N ALA A 86 1.04 -26.79 -3.09
CA ALA A 86 1.91 -27.50 -2.16
C ALA A 86 1.09 -28.05 -0.98
N LEU A 87 1.29 -29.32 -0.63
CA LEU A 87 0.52 -30.01 0.42
C LEU A 87 1.30 -30.18 1.72
N GLY A 88 2.63 -30.35 1.63
CA GLY A 88 3.46 -30.53 2.80
C GLY A 88 4.96 -30.58 2.49
N ILE A 89 5.75 -30.32 3.53
CA ILE A 89 7.21 -30.35 3.55
C ILE A 89 7.62 -31.32 4.64
N TYR A 90 8.41 -32.34 4.29
CA TYR A 90 8.80 -33.42 5.19
C TYR A 90 10.23 -33.24 5.71
N GLU A 91 10.57 -33.95 6.80
CA GLU A 91 11.85 -33.86 7.50
C GLU A 91 13.06 -34.19 6.62
N ASP A 92 12.88 -35.07 5.63
CA ASP A 92 13.93 -35.41 4.68
C ASP A 92 14.13 -34.31 3.61
N GLY A 93 13.36 -33.23 3.62
CA GLY A 93 13.40 -32.16 2.63
C GLY A 93 12.62 -32.47 1.35
N VAL A 94 11.86 -33.56 1.29
CA VAL A 94 10.89 -33.77 0.20
C VAL A 94 9.70 -32.84 0.42
N ALA A 95 9.20 -32.24 -0.66
CA ALA A 95 7.91 -31.56 -0.69
C ALA A 95 6.90 -32.35 -1.53
N THR A 96 5.63 -32.26 -1.17
CA THR A 96 4.53 -32.79 -1.99
C THR A 96 3.65 -31.67 -2.51
N ALA A 97 3.12 -31.87 -3.72
CA ALA A 97 2.18 -30.94 -4.34
C ALA A 97 1.08 -31.69 -5.11
N LEU A 98 -0.06 -31.05 -5.26
CA LEU A 98 -1.19 -31.52 -6.06
C LEU A 98 -1.32 -30.65 -7.31
N LYS A 99 -1.27 -31.28 -8.49
CA LYS A 99 -1.57 -30.63 -9.78
C LYS A 99 -2.74 -31.36 -10.43
N GLY A 100 -3.89 -30.70 -10.50
CA GLY A 100 -5.16 -31.36 -10.84
C GLY A 100 -5.46 -32.51 -9.87
N ARG A 101 -5.42 -33.75 -10.36
CA ARG A 101 -5.62 -34.97 -9.55
C ARG A 101 -4.33 -35.75 -9.28
N LYS A 102 -3.18 -35.21 -9.69
CA LYS A 102 -1.89 -35.90 -9.60
C LYS A 102 -1.09 -35.36 -8.42
N MET A 103 -0.71 -36.25 -7.52
CA MET A 103 0.26 -35.96 -6.47
C MET A 103 1.69 -36.03 -7.04
N ILE A 104 2.50 -35.04 -6.72
CA ILE A 104 3.88 -34.89 -7.18
C ILE A 104 4.78 -34.87 -5.94
N LYS A 105 5.90 -35.61 -6.00
CA LYS A 105 6.99 -35.55 -5.02
C LYS A 105 8.15 -34.78 -5.61
N ILE A 106 8.66 -33.80 -4.87
CA ILE A 106 9.73 -32.89 -5.29
C ILE A 106 10.86 -32.98 -4.26
N LYS A 107 12.09 -33.21 -4.71
CA LYS A 107 13.29 -33.24 -3.87
C LYS A 107 14.22 -32.09 -4.29
N PRO A 108 14.10 -30.91 -3.66
CA PRO A 108 15.02 -29.81 -3.87
C PRO A 108 16.25 -29.88 -2.95
N LYS A 109 17.25 -29.01 -3.17
CA LYS A 109 18.34 -28.77 -2.22
C LYS A 109 17.96 -27.73 -1.16
N ALA A 110 17.09 -26.77 -1.50
CA ALA A 110 16.46 -25.84 -0.56
C ALA A 110 15.03 -25.48 -0.98
N ILE A 111 14.23 -24.96 -0.04
CA ILE A 111 12.83 -24.55 -0.22
C ILE A 111 12.67 -23.09 0.26
N ILE A 112 12.02 -22.25 -0.53
CA ILE A 112 11.52 -20.93 -0.10
C ILE A 112 10.00 -20.98 -0.05
N VAL A 113 9.42 -20.66 1.11
CA VAL A 113 7.97 -20.50 1.27
C VAL A 113 7.62 -19.01 1.24
N ALA A 114 6.81 -18.62 0.27
CA ALA A 114 6.36 -17.25 0.02
C ALA A 114 4.84 -17.20 -0.18
N THR A 115 4.12 -17.91 0.69
CA THR A 115 2.65 -18.10 0.63
C THR A 115 1.86 -16.85 1.02
N GLY A 116 2.51 -15.83 1.59
CA GLY A 116 1.87 -14.58 1.97
C GLY A 116 1.05 -14.69 3.25
N ALA A 117 -0.09 -14.01 3.27
CA ALA A 117 -0.94 -13.85 4.44
C ALA A 117 -2.43 -13.85 4.09
N PHE A 118 -3.28 -14.06 5.09
CA PHE A 118 -4.73 -14.02 5.00
C PHE A 118 -5.34 -13.00 5.96
N GLU A 119 -6.60 -12.63 5.71
CA GLU A 119 -7.27 -11.55 6.44
C GLU A 119 -7.64 -11.96 7.87
N LYS A 120 -7.47 -11.03 8.81
CA LYS A 120 -8.06 -11.17 10.16
C LYS A 120 -9.55 -10.91 10.09
N PHE A 121 -10.31 -11.70 10.82
CA PHE A 121 -11.74 -11.50 11.02
C PHE A 121 -12.01 -10.90 12.39
N LEU A 122 -12.93 -9.94 12.44
CA LEU A 122 -13.40 -9.33 13.68
C LEU A 122 -14.71 -10.00 14.11
N PRO A 123 -14.79 -10.59 15.31
CA PRO A 123 -16.06 -11.06 15.85
C PRO A 123 -16.92 -9.87 16.30
N PHE A 124 -18.17 -9.82 15.82
CA PHE A 124 -19.21 -8.90 16.26
C PHE A 124 -20.57 -9.53 15.97
N GLU A 125 -21.64 -9.02 16.57
CA GLU A 125 -22.98 -9.58 16.39
C GLU A 125 -23.43 -9.48 14.93
N ASN A 126 -23.96 -10.57 14.37
CA ASN A 126 -24.38 -10.71 12.96
C ASN A 126 -23.24 -10.53 11.94
N ASN A 127 -22.00 -10.84 12.29
CA ASN A 127 -20.85 -10.74 11.39
C ASN A 127 -20.82 -11.78 10.26
N ASP A 128 -21.78 -12.71 10.24
CA ASP A 128 -22.00 -13.75 9.23
C ASP A 128 -23.04 -13.35 8.17
N LEU A 129 -23.69 -12.18 8.32
CA LEU A 129 -24.67 -11.71 7.35
C LEU A 129 -24.06 -11.53 5.95
N PRO A 130 -24.76 -11.95 4.88
CA PRO A 130 -24.40 -11.59 3.51
C PRO A 130 -24.24 -10.07 3.36
N GLY A 131 -23.09 -9.65 2.83
CA GLY A 131 -22.69 -8.23 2.79
C GLY A 131 -21.52 -7.90 3.72
N VAL A 132 -21.13 -8.81 4.63
CA VAL A 132 -19.85 -8.71 5.34
C VAL A 132 -18.74 -9.34 4.49
N TYR A 133 -17.71 -8.56 4.15
CA TYR A 133 -16.60 -8.97 3.31
C TYR A 133 -15.25 -8.65 3.95
N GLY A 134 -14.23 -9.43 3.64
CA GLY A 134 -12.83 -8.98 3.76
C GLY A 134 -12.46 -8.01 2.63
N ALA A 135 -11.56 -7.08 2.91
CA ALA A 135 -11.00 -6.16 1.93
C ALA A 135 -10.38 -6.87 0.71
N GLY A 136 -9.71 -8.00 0.92
CA GLY A 136 -9.15 -8.84 -0.13
C GLY A 136 -10.22 -9.47 -1.03
N ALA A 137 -11.36 -9.85 -0.46
CA ALA A 137 -12.53 -10.31 -1.21
C ALA A 137 -13.16 -9.16 -2.03
N VAL A 138 -13.35 -7.99 -1.43
CA VAL A 138 -13.84 -6.78 -2.12
C VAL A 138 -12.95 -6.42 -3.32
N GLN A 139 -11.63 -6.37 -3.12
CA GLN A 139 -10.69 -6.13 -4.21
C GLN A 139 -10.75 -7.21 -5.29
N THR A 140 -10.99 -8.47 -4.93
CA THR A 140 -11.10 -9.56 -5.90
C THR A 140 -12.35 -9.38 -6.77
N LEU A 141 -13.52 -9.15 -6.16
CA LEU A 141 -14.76 -8.90 -6.88
C LEU A 141 -14.61 -7.69 -7.82
N MET A 142 -14.14 -6.57 -7.29
CA MET A 142 -14.08 -5.30 -8.00
C MET A 142 -12.97 -5.26 -9.05
N ASN A 143 -11.72 -5.54 -8.67
CA ASN A 143 -10.56 -5.29 -9.53
C ASN A 143 -10.23 -6.47 -10.46
N ILE A 144 -10.67 -7.69 -10.13
CA ILE A 144 -10.43 -8.86 -10.99
C ILE A 144 -11.67 -9.21 -11.80
N TYR A 145 -12.83 -9.30 -11.14
CA TYR A 145 -14.06 -9.76 -11.80
C TYR A 145 -14.96 -8.61 -12.30
N GLY A 146 -14.64 -7.35 -11.97
CA GLY A 146 -15.46 -6.19 -12.39
C GLY A 146 -16.83 -6.17 -11.74
N VAL A 147 -17.00 -6.85 -10.60
CA VAL A 147 -18.25 -6.93 -9.85
C VAL A 147 -18.19 -5.96 -8.68
N LEU A 148 -19.12 -5.01 -8.65
CA LEU A 148 -19.27 -4.11 -7.52
C LEU A 148 -19.91 -4.88 -6.34
N PRO A 149 -19.26 -4.96 -5.16
CA PRO A 149 -19.77 -5.77 -4.05
C PRO A 149 -21.06 -5.23 -3.43
N ALA A 150 -21.22 -3.90 -3.43
CA ALA A 150 -22.36 -3.17 -2.88
C ALA A 150 -22.34 -1.70 -3.35
N ARG A 151 -23.45 -0.97 -3.18
CA ARG A 151 -23.51 0.46 -3.51
C ARG A 151 -22.99 1.33 -2.38
N ARG A 152 -23.35 1.03 -1.13
CA ARG A 152 -22.94 1.78 0.07
C ARG A 152 -22.16 0.88 1.02
N LEU A 153 -20.88 1.17 1.24
CA LEU A 153 -19.99 0.34 2.07
C LEU A 153 -19.48 1.10 3.29
N LEU A 154 -19.51 0.44 4.43
CA LEU A 154 -18.80 0.87 5.63
C LEU A 154 -17.47 0.13 5.74
N MET A 155 -16.36 0.86 5.86
CA MET A 155 -15.04 0.27 6.04
C MET A 155 -14.69 0.17 7.53
N ILE A 156 -14.24 -1.00 7.98
CA ILE A 156 -13.74 -1.24 9.35
C ILE A 156 -12.23 -1.45 9.29
N GLY A 157 -11.47 -0.52 9.86
CA GLY A 157 -10.01 -0.48 9.86
C GLY A 157 -9.47 0.65 8.98
N SER A 158 -8.58 1.47 9.53
CA SER A 158 -7.94 2.59 8.83
C SER A 158 -6.46 2.37 8.51
N GLY A 159 -6.00 1.12 8.52
CA GLY A 159 -4.69 0.74 7.98
C GLY A 159 -4.57 1.03 6.47
N ASN A 160 -3.38 0.86 5.90
CA ASN A 160 -3.14 1.13 4.47
C ASN A 160 -4.16 0.43 3.56
N ILE A 161 -4.44 -0.85 3.81
CA ILE A 161 -5.45 -1.61 3.07
C ILE A 161 -6.82 -0.93 3.13
N GLY A 162 -7.32 -0.60 4.32
CA GLY A 162 -8.65 0.00 4.50
C GLY A 162 -8.79 1.34 3.77
N LEU A 163 -7.77 2.21 3.87
CA LEU A 163 -7.77 3.51 3.20
C LEU A 163 -7.66 3.38 1.67
N ILE A 164 -6.81 2.49 1.18
CA ILE A 164 -6.62 2.24 -0.26
C ILE A 164 -7.89 1.63 -0.88
N VAL A 165 -8.47 0.62 -0.24
CA VAL A 165 -9.68 -0.04 -0.73
C VAL A 165 -10.86 0.92 -0.70
N SER A 166 -10.98 1.76 0.34
CA SER A 166 -12.00 2.82 0.38
C SER A 166 -11.88 3.76 -0.83
N TYR A 167 -10.66 4.15 -1.20
CA TYR A 167 -10.46 4.96 -2.40
C TYR A 167 -10.85 4.22 -3.69
N GLN A 168 -10.42 2.95 -3.83
CA GLN A 168 -10.72 2.15 -5.01
C GLN A 168 -12.23 1.90 -5.18
N LEU A 169 -12.97 1.72 -4.08
CA LEU A 169 -14.43 1.60 -4.10
C LEU A 169 -15.08 2.85 -4.72
N VAL A 170 -14.64 4.05 -4.35
CA VAL A 170 -15.14 5.29 -4.98
C VAL A 170 -14.77 5.35 -6.45
N GLN A 171 -13.56 4.91 -6.83
CA GLN A 171 -13.17 4.83 -8.24
C GLN A 171 -14.06 3.88 -9.06
N ALA A 172 -14.56 2.82 -8.43
CA ALA A 172 -15.50 1.88 -9.03
C ALA A 172 -16.97 2.37 -9.00
N GLY A 173 -17.24 3.54 -8.41
CA GLY A 173 -18.58 4.13 -8.32
C GLY A 173 -19.38 3.72 -7.09
N ALA A 174 -18.76 3.07 -6.10
CA ALA A 174 -19.37 2.83 -4.79
C ALA A 174 -19.31 4.08 -3.91
N GLU A 175 -20.27 4.20 -2.99
CA GLU A 175 -20.24 5.14 -1.89
C GLU A 175 -19.57 4.48 -0.68
N VAL A 176 -18.53 5.10 -0.13
CA VAL A 176 -17.96 4.70 1.16
C VAL A 176 -18.52 5.64 2.22
N VAL A 177 -19.42 5.14 3.05
CA VAL A 177 -20.16 5.96 4.04
C VAL A 177 -19.30 6.36 5.24
N GLY A 178 -18.19 5.66 5.45
CA GLY A 178 -17.19 6.01 6.45
C GLY A 178 -16.11 4.95 6.63
N VAL A 179 -15.05 5.34 7.33
CA VAL A 179 -13.97 4.44 7.78
C VAL A 179 -13.93 4.46 9.30
N VAL A 180 -14.01 3.30 9.93
CA VAL A 180 -14.03 3.14 11.40
C VAL A 180 -12.66 2.66 11.88
N GLU A 181 -12.13 3.28 12.93
CA GLU A 181 -10.83 2.91 13.51
C GLU A 181 -10.94 2.79 15.02
N ALA A 182 -10.54 1.64 15.56
CA ALA A 182 -10.59 1.38 16.99
C ALA A 182 -9.53 2.19 17.74
N ALA A 183 -8.36 2.40 17.15
CA ALA A 183 -7.32 3.24 17.71
C ALA A 183 -7.72 4.73 17.71
N SER A 184 -7.08 5.52 18.57
CA SER A 184 -7.28 6.97 18.64
C SER A 184 -6.66 7.74 17.48
N LYS A 185 -5.92 7.05 16.60
CA LYS A 185 -5.24 7.59 15.42
C LYS A 185 -5.39 6.64 14.24
N ILE A 186 -5.32 7.21 13.05
CA ILE A 186 -5.34 6.49 11.78
C ILE A 186 -4.12 5.59 11.66
N GLY A 187 -4.34 4.32 11.32
CA GLY A 187 -3.28 3.30 11.28
C GLY A 187 -2.43 3.32 10.01
N GLY A 188 -2.98 3.78 8.89
CA GLY A 188 -2.29 3.86 7.60
C GLY A 188 -1.57 5.19 7.35
N TYR A 189 -0.98 5.32 6.17
CA TYR A 189 -0.29 6.53 5.74
C TYR A 189 -1.27 7.70 5.62
N LEU A 190 -0.90 8.85 6.20
CA LEU A 190 -1.77 10.01 6.31
C LEU A 190 -2.07 10.66 4.95
N VAL A 191 -1.25 10.40 3.93
CA VAL A 191 -1.55 10.77 2.54
C VAL A 191 -2.75 9.99 1.98
N HIS A 192 -2.93 8.72 2.35
CA HIS A 192 -4.11 7.95 1.98
C HIS A 192 -5.36 8.43 2.72
N ALA A 193 -5.21 8.76 4.01
CA ALA A 193 -6.29 9.36 4.77
C ALA A 193 -6.73 10.70 4.15
N SER A 194 -5.79 11.60 3.89
CA SER A 194 -6.05 12.89 3.23
C SER A 194 -6.72 12.72 1.88
N LYS A 195 -6.30 11.71 1.12
CA LYS A 195 -6.86 11.38 -0.19
C LYS A 195 -8.34 11.01 -0.12
N ILE A 196 -8.78 10.23 0.87
CA ILE A 196 -10.21 9.91 1.04
C ILE A 196 -11.00 11.03 1.75
N ARG A 197 -10.38 11.79 2.66
CA ARG A 197 -11.02 12.94 3.32
C ARG A 197 -11.39 14.02 2.31
N ARG A 198 -10.54 14.28 1.31
CA ARG A 198 -10.84 15.20 0.19
C ARG A 198 -12.06 14.78 -0.65
N LEU A 199 -12.50 13.52 -0.56
CA LEU A 199 -13.73 13.02 -1.21
C LEU A 199 -14.98 13.20 -0.33
N GLY A 200 -14.80 13.60 0.93
CA GLY A 200 -15.87 13.76 1.91
C GLY A 200 -16.08 12.55 2.80
N ILE A 201 -15.29 11.48 2.68
CA ILE A 201 -15.47 10.24 3.45
C ILE A 201 -15.05 10.48 4.91
N PRO A 202 -15.94 10.35 5.90
CA PRO A 202 -15.59 10.50 7.31
C PRO A 202 -14.69 9.36 7.81
N ILE A 203 -13.79 9.69 8.74
CA ILE A 203 -12.99 8.71 9.47
C ILE A 203 -13.36 8.84 10.96
N TYR A 204 -13.71 7.73 11.59
CA TYR A 204 -14.15 7.66 12.99
C TYR A 204 -13.08 6.94 13.83
N PRO A 205 -12.07 7.65 14.35
CA PRO A 205 -11.15 7.10 15.34
C PRO A 205 -11.85 6.84 16.68
N SER A 206 -11.22 6.04 17.54
CA SER A 206 -11.76 5.59 18.83
C SER A 206 -13.19 5.05 18.69
N CYS A 207 -13.43 4.24 17.66
CA CYS A 207 -14.74 3.70 17.35
C CYS A 207 -14.62 2.27 16.80
N THR A 208 -15.57 1.41 17.13
CA THR A 208 -15.65 0.05 16.59
C THR A 208 -17.07 -0.30 16.18
N ILE A 209 -17.20 -1.36 15.39
CA ILE A 209 -18.48 -1.98 15.08
C ILE A 209 -18.94 -2.85 16.25
N LYS A 210 -20.23 -2.71 16.60
CA LYS A 210 -20.89 -3.49 17.63
C LYS A 210 -21.72 -4.63 17.04
N LYS A 211 -22.51 -4.32 16.01
CA LYS A 211 -23.30 -5.29 15.26
C LYS A 211 -23.55 -4.87 13.83
N ALA A 212 -23.72 -5.84 12.93
CA ALA A 212 -24.39 -5.60 11.66
C ALA A 212 -25.91 -5.59 11.86
N ILE A 213 -26.58 -4.70 11.15
CA ILE A 213 -28.05 -4.55 11.15
C ILE A 213 -28.57 -5.18 9.85
N GLY A 214 -29.53 -6.08 9.98
CA GLY A 214 -30.16 -6.77 8.86
C GLY A 214 -30.74 -8.12 9.26
N LYS A 215 -31.49 -8.74 8.35
CA LYS A 215 -32.03 -10.11 8.53
C LYS A 215 -31.45 -11.08 7.50
N GLU A 216 -31.58 -10.75 6.22
CA GLU A 216 -31.10 -11.60 5.12
C GLU A 216 -29.76 -11.13 4.56
N ARG A 217 -29.45 -9.84 4.73
CA ARG A 217 -28.23 -9.17 4.31
C ARG A 217 -27.99 -7.94 5.17
N VAL A 218 -26.81 -7.35 5.06
CA VAL A 218 -26.49 -6.06 5.68
C VAL A 218 -27.38 -4.95 5.12
N GLU A 219 -28.02 -4.20 6.02
CA GLU A 219 -28.81 -2.98 5.76
C GLU A 219 -28.26 -1.77 6.56
N GLY A 220 -27.36 -2.03 7.51
CA GLY A 220 -26.63 -1.02 8.25
C GLY A 220 -25.65 -1.63 9.25
N ALA A 221 -25.01 -0.76 10.03
CA ALA A 221 -24.16 -1.16 11.15
C ALA A 221 -24.41 -0.26 12.35
N GLU A 222 -24.33 -0.83 13.55
CA GLU A 222 -24.28 -0.07 14.80
C GLU A 222 -22.82 0.06 15.23
N LEU A 223 -22.39 1.30 15.44
CA LEU A 223 -21.05 1.66 15.87
C LEU A 223 -21.07 2.15 17.31
N VAL A 224 -19.93 2.07 18.00
CA VAL A 224 -19.78 2.49 19.40
C VAL A 224 -18.41 3.15 19.61
N ARG A 225 -18.33 4.16 20.48
CA ARG A 225 -17.07 4.81 20.82
C ARG A 225 -16.28 3.98 21.84
N LEU A 226 -14.97 4.09 21.76
CA LEU A 226 -14.02 3.44 22.65
C LEU A 226 -13.29 4.47 23.52
N ASP A 227 -13.07 4.11 24.78
CA ASP A 227 -12.18 4.85 25.68
C ASP A 227 -10.69 4.52 25.41
N GLU A 228 -9.78 5.15 26.16
CA GLU A 228 -8.33 4.92 26.03
C GLU A 228 -7.90 3.47 26.37
N LYS A 229 -8.74 2.72 27.07
CA LYS A 229 -8.55 1.31 27.42
C LYS A 229 -9.25 0.36 26.44
N TRP A 230 -9.72 0.88 25.30
CA TRP A 230 -10.43 0.13 24.27
C TRP A 230 -11.74 -0.50 24.77
N LYS A 231 -12.38 0.10 25.78
CA LYS A 231 -13.70 -0.32 26.25
C LYS A 231 -14.79 0.53 25.60
N GLU A 232 -15.93 -0.10 25.31
CA GLU A 232 -17.12 0.61 24.83
C GLU A 232 -17.56 1.68 25.83
N ILE A 233 -17.85 2.88 25.33
CA ILE A 233 -18.46 3.96 26.11
C ILE A 233 -19.98 3.77 26.06
N PRO A 234 -20.66 3.45 27.18
CA PRO A 234 -22.11 3.25 27.19
C PRO A 234 -22.87 4.50 26.72
N GLY A 235 -23.92 4.32 25.92
CA GLY A 235 -24.73 5.42 25.38
C GLY A 235 -24.11 6.16 24.19
N SER A 236 -22.91 5.77 23.75
CA SER A 236 -22.24 6.37 22.57
C SER A 236 -22.57 5.68 21.24
N GLN A 237 -23.54 4.76 21.24
CA GLN A 237 -23.92 4.00 20.06
C GLN A 237 -24.60 4.89 19.01
N PHE A 238 -24.30 4.65 17.74
CA PHE A 238 -24.98 5.29 16.62
C PHE A 238 -25.00 4.36 15.41
N THR A 239 -25.98 4.54 14.53
CA THR A 239 -26.17 3.68 13.35
C THR A 239 -25.66 4.36 12.08
N VAL A 240 -25.21 3.55 11.14
CA VAL A 240 -24.81 3.97 9.80
C VAL A 240 -25.47 3.04 8.78
N ASP A 241 -26.27 3.61 7.87
CA ASP A 241 -26.88 2.87 6.77
C ASP A 241 -25.82 2.46 5.74
N CYS A 242 -25.77 1.18 5.41
CA CYS A 242 -24.89 0.62 4.39
C CYS A 242 -25.41 -0.73 3.90
N ASP A 243 -25.06 -1.11 2.68
CA ASP A 243 -25.47 -2.38 2.07
C ASP A 243 -24.40 -3.48 2.27
N ALA A 244 -23.20 -3.09 2.72
CA ALA A 244 -22.10 -3.99 3.02
C ALA A 244 -21.12 -3.41 4.04
N ILE A 245 -20.45 -4.29 4.77
CA ILE A 245 -19.36 -3.99 5.69
C ILE A 245 -18.08 -4.62 5.14
N CYS A 246 -17.04 -3.81 4.98
CA CYS A 246 -15.73 -4.27 4.52
C CYS A 246 -14.74 -4.27 5.68
N LEU A 247 -14.17 -5.42 6.00
CA LEU A 247 -13.22 -5.62 7.09
C LEU A 247 -11.78 -5.52 6.57
N ALA A 248 -11.00 -4.61 7.16
CA ALA A 248 -9.58 -4.38 6.91
C ALA A 248 -8.81 -4.27 8.24
N VAL A 249 -8.99 -5.25 9.12
CA VAL A 249 -8.52 -5.24 10.53
C VAL A 249 -7.18 -5.96 10.74
N GLY A 250 -6.37 -6.07 9.69
CA GLY A 250 -5.05 -6.68 9.70
C GLY A 250 -5.00 -8.06 9.03
N LEU A 251 -3.80 -8.64 9.00
CA LEU A 251 -3.50 -9.90 8.33
C LEU A 251 -2.79 -10.87 9.28
N ASN A 252 -2.90 -12.17 9.00
CA ASN A 252 -2.16 -13.26 9.61
C ASN A 252 -1.26 -13.95 8.57
N PRO A 253 0.02 -14.21 8.86
CA PRO A 253 0.88 -15.03 8.02
C PRO A 253 0.30 -16.43 7.73
N LEU A 254 0.42 -16.93 6.50
CA LEU A 254 -0.04 -18.27 6.09
C LEU A 254 1.00 -19.36 6.44
N ILE A 255 1.01 -19.76 7.71
CA ILE A 255 2.06 -20.57 8.33
C ILE A 255 1.86 -22.10 8.25
N ASP A 256 0.73 -22.56 7.70
CA ASP A 256 0.30 -23.96 7.77
C ASP A 256 1.35 -24.96 7.22
N LEU A 257 2.00 -24.63 6.10
CA LEU A 257 3.05 -25.47 5.51
C LEU A 257 4.30 -25.57 6.40
N LEU A 258 4.64 -24.48 7.09
CA LEU A 258 5.81 -24.43 7.99
C LEU A 258 5.54 -25.21 9.29
N GLY A 259 4.28 -25.27 9.72
CA GLY A 259 3.88 -26.06 10.89
C GLY A 259 4.16 -27.56 10.74
N GLN A 260 4.21 -28.04 9.50
CA GLN A 260 4.50 -29.44 9.17
C GLN A 260 6.01 -29.75 9.08
N SER A 261 6.86 -28.72 8.95
CA SER A 261 8.27 -28.88 8.60
C SER A 261 9.24 -28.82 9.78
N GLY A 262 8.73 -28.74 11.02
CA GLY A 262 9.55 -28.51 12.22
C GLY A 262 10.02 -27.06 12.39
N CYS A 263 9.40 -26.11 11.67
CA CYS A 263 9.69 -24.69 11.84
C CYS A 263 9.19 -24.20 13.21
N LEU A 264 9.99 -23.38 13.88
CA LEU A 264 9.60 -22.72 15.13
C LEU A 264 8.84 -21.43 14.85
N PHE A 265 7.97 -21.04 15.77
CA PHE A 265 7.15 -19.83 15.68
C PHE A 265 7.26 -18.98 16.94
N LYS A 266 7.08 -17.67 16.79
CA LYS A 266 6.88 -16.73 17.89
C LYS A 266 5.60 -15.93 17.66
N TYR A 267 4.92 -15.56 18.74
CA TYR A 267 3.81 -14.62 18.67
C TYR A 267 4.34 -13.18 18.85
N ILE A 268 4.34 -12.41 17.77
CA ILE A 268 4.84 -11.04 17.68
C ILE A 268 3.77 -10.17 17.00
N PRO A 269 2.93 -9.45 17.77
CA PRO A 269 1.85 -8.62 17.25
C PRO A 269 2.31 -7.58 16.22
N GLU A 270 3.52 -7.04 16.38
CA GLU A 270 4.12 -6.07 15.48
C GLU A 270 4.30 -6.60 14.05
N LEU A 271 4.52 -7.91 13.90
CA LEU A 271 4.73 -8.58 12.62
C LEU A 271 3.47 -9.32 12.12
N GLY A 272 2.33 -9.13 12.76
CA GLY A 272 1.06 -9.72 12.35
C GLY A 272 0.53 -10.84 13.26
N GLY A 273 1.27 -11.25 14.29
CA GLY A 273 0.85 -12.31 15.22
C GLY A 273 1.83 -13.47 15.20
N GLN A 274 1.36 -14.68 14.89
CA GLN A 274 2.24 -15.85 14.85
C GLN A 274 3.10 -15.82 13.57
N VAL A 275 4.41 -15.68 13.75
CA VAL A 275 5.41 -15.60 12.68
C VAL A 275 6.47 -16.69 12.82
N PRO A 276 7.03 -17.21 11.71
CA PRO A 276 8.12 -18.19 11.78
C PRO A 276 9.42 -17.54 12.24
N VAL A 277 10.22 -18.29 13.02
CA VAL A 277 11.55 -17.85 13.44
C VAL A 277 12.49 -17.88 12.23
N ARG A 278 13.16 -16.75 11.96
CA ARG A 278 14.17 -16.62 10.92
C ARG A 278 15.35 -15.75 11.34
N ASP A 279 16.48 -15.92 10.65
CA ASP A 279 17.62 -15.01 10.71
C ASP A 279 17.53 -13.89 9.66
N GLU A 280 18.57 -13.05 9.55
CA GLU A 280 18.63 -11.98 8.55
C GLU A 280 18.81 -12.47 7.10
N SER A 281 19.21 -13.72 6.91
CA SER A 281 19.34 -14.35 5.58
C SER A 281 18.00 -14.90 5.06
N MET A 282 16.92 -14.67 5.82
CA MET A 282 15.58 -15.20 5.59
C MET A 282 15.47 -16.72 5.80
N ARG A 283 16.48 -17.34 6.43
CA ARG A 283 16.51 -18.78 6.73
C ARG A 283 15.84 -19.07 8.07
N THR A 284 15.09 -20.16 8.13
CA THR A 284 14.43 -20.63 9.36
C THR A 284 15.38 -21.48 10.22
N ASN A 285 14.89 -22.03 11.33
CA ASN A 285 15.63 -23.04 12.10
C ASN A 285 15.81 -24.37 11.35
N VAL A 286 15.08 -24.59 10.24
CA VAL A 286 15.22 -25.77 9.39
C VAL A 286 16.22 -25.44 8.28
N PRO A 287 17.40 -26.11 8.19
CA PRO A 287 18.53 -25.64 7.38
C PRO A 287 18.28 -25.50 5.88
N PHE A 288 17.33 -26.27 5.33
CA PHE A 288 16.97 -26.23 3.92
C PHE A 288 15.79 -25.29 3.63
N LEU A 289 15.28 -24.56 4.62
CA LEU A 289 14.00 -23.84 4.52
C LEU A 289 14.17 -22.35 4.80
N TYR A 290 13.72 -21.55 3.84
CA TYR A 290 13.69 -20.10 3.83
C TYR A 290 12.24 -19.60 3.71
N ILE A 291 12.00 -18.36 4.10
CA ILE A 291 10.69 -17.70 4.03
C ILE A 291 10.81 -16.30 3.42
N ALA A 292 9.76 -15.76 2.82
CA ALA A 292 9.78 -14.38 2.33
C ALA A 292 8.39 -13.73 2.23
N GLY A 293 8.36 -12.40 2.28
CA GLY A 293 7.15 -11.59 2.13
C GLY A 293 6.29 -11.56 3.39
N ASP A 294 4.98 -11.38 3.22
CA ASP A 294 4.07 -11.26 4.38
C ASP A 294 4.05 -12.50 5.29
N LEU A 295 4.60 -13.63 4.85
CA LEU A 295 4.83 -14.81 5.68
C LEU A 295 5.89 -14.57 6.78
N SER A 296 6.94 -13.80 6.48
CA SER A 296 8.01 -13.44 7.43
C SER A 296 7.63 -12.30 8.37
N GLY A 297 6.54 -11.59 8.07
CA GLY A 297 6.02 -10.46 8.82
C GLY A 297 5.22 -9.55 7.89
N ILE A 298 4.06 -9.07 8.35
CA ILE A 298 3.15 -8.26 7.52
C ILE A 298 3.76 -6.88 7.25
N GLU A 299 4.09 -6.60 5.99
CA GLU A 299 4.70 -5.35 5.54
C GLU A 299 4.10 -4.87 4.20
N GLU A 300 4.77 -3.93 3.53
CA GLU A 300 4.37 -3.43 2.20
C GLU A 300 4.95 -4.29 1.07
N ALA A 301 4.34 -4.21 -0.12
CA ALA A 301 4.75 -5.00 -1.29
C ALA A 301 6.23 -4.84 -1.65
N THR A 302 6.81 -3.65 -1.43
CA THR A 302 8.23 -3.37 -1.65
C THR A 302 9.13 -4.22 -0.75
N ALA A 303 8.78 -4.35 0.53
CA ALA A 303 9.51 -5.22 1.46
C ALA A 303 9.42 -6.67 0.99
N ALA A 304 8.24 -7.13 0.55
CA ALA A 304 8.07 -8.49 0.06
C ALA A 304 8.93 -8.81 -1.17
N LEU A 305 9.10 -7.88 -2.10
CA LEU A 305 10.00 -8.04 -3.25
C LEU A 305 11.46 -8.17 -2.82
N LEU A 306 11.92 -7.31 -1.91
CA LEU A 306 13.29 -7.31 -1.41
C LEU A 306 13.59 -8.55 -0.55
N GLU A 307 12.67 -8.95 0.31
CA GLU A 307 12.80 -10.17 1.12
C GLU A 307 12.83 -11.42 0.24
N GLY A 308 12.03 -11.45 -0.84
CA GLY A 308 12.08 -12.49 -1.84
C GLY A 308 13.44 -12.58 -2.53
N GLU A 309 13.96 -11.44 -3.00
CA GLU A 309 15.30 -11.37 -3.60
C GLU A 309 16.37 -11.86 -2.62
N LEU A 310 16.32 -11.38 -1.37
CA LEU A 310 17.26 -11.76 -0.32
C LEU A 310 17.21 -13.26 -0.02
N ALA A 311 16.03 -13.86 0.10
CA ALA A 311 15.89 -15.30 0.32
C ALA A 311 16.44 -16.11 -0.87
N GLY A 312 16.17 -15.66 -2.11
CA GLY A 312 16.68 -16.29 -3.33
C GLY A 312 18.21 -16.26 -3.43
N LEU A 313 18.83 -15.12 -3.12
CA LEU A 313 20.28 -14.95 -3.12
C LEU A 313 20.95 -15.82 -2.05
N ASN A 314 20.43 -15.81 -0.82
CA ASN A 314 21.01 -16.60 0.28
C ASN A 314 20.86 -18.11 0.05
N ALA A 315 19.71 -18.56 -0.48
CA ALA A 315 19.55 -19.96 -0.89
C ALA A 315 20.52 -20.33 -2.03
N ALA A 316 20.77 -19.42 -2.97
CA ALA A 316 21.76 -19.63 -4.03
C ALA A 316 23.19 -19.76 -3.49
N SER A 317 23.61 -18.86 -2.60
CA SER A 317 24.93 -18.96 -1.94
C SER A 317 25.08 -20.25 -1.14
N GLN A 318 24.02 -20.74 -0.48
CA GLN A 318 24.07 -22.02 0.25
C GLN A 318 24.25 -23.21 -0.71
N ILE A 319 23.55 -23.22 -1.85
CA ILE A 319 23.60 -24.33 -2.81
C ILE A 319 24.87 -24.29 -3.67
N ARG A 320 25.37 -23.09 -3.96
CA ARG A 320 26.56 -22.81 -4.78
C ARG A 320 27.47 -21.80 -4.07
N PRO A 321 28.29 -22.26 -3.11
CA PRO A 321 29.19 -21.38 -2.35
C PRO A 321 30.29 -20.71 -3.20
N ASP A 322 30.46 -21.14 -4.45
CA ASP A 322 31.38 -20.54 -5.41
C ASP A 322 30.87 -19.22 -6.03
N LEU A 323 29.59 -18.89 -5.83
CA LEU A 323 29.00 -17.64 -6.31
C LEU A 323 29.33 -16.47 -5.38
N ASN A 324 29.89 -15.40 -5.93
CA ASN A 324 30.08 -14.14 -5.22
C ASN A 324 28.79 -13.30 -5.29
N LEU A 325 27.95 -13.40 -4.25
CA LEU A 325 26.66 -12.70 -4.14
C LEU A 325 26.61 -11.74 -2.95
N GLU A 326 27.67 -11.67 -2.14
CA GLU A 326 27.72 -10.92 -0.89
C GLU A 326 27.42 -9.43 -1.09
N ALA A 327 28.00 -8.83 -2.14
CA ALA A 327 27.77 -7.42 -2.45
C ALA A 327 26.30 -7.13 -2.74
N ARG A 328 25.62 -8.01 -3.48
CA ARG A 328 24.19 -7.85 -3.79
C ARG A 328 23.32 -8.11 -2.57
N VAL A 329 23.67 -9.10 -1.75
CA VAL A 329 22.96 -9.37 -0.48
C VAL A 329 23.01 -8.15 0.44
N GLU A 330 24.19 -7.53 0.61
CA GLU A 330 24.32 -6.34 1.46
C GLU A 330 23.59 -5.11 0.89
N GLU A 331 23.56 -4.96 -0.45
CA GLU A 331 22.75 -3.92 -1.10
C GLU A 331 21.26 -4.08 -0.78
N VAL A 332 20.71 -5.28 -0.96
CA VAL A 332 19.29 -5.57 -0.69
C VAL A 332 18.96 -5.38 0.80
N LYS A 333 19.85 -5.80 1.71
CA LYS A 333 19.72 -5.51 3.15
C LYS A 333 19.76 -4.01 3.44
N GLY A 334 20.60 -3.25 2.73
CA GLY A 334 20.65 -1.78 2.79
C GLY A 334 19.30 -1.15 2.44
N HIS A 335 18.69 -1.60 1.34
CA HIS A 335 17.36 -1.14 0.91
C HIS A 335 16.26 -1.46 1.93
N LEU A 336 16.23 -2.69 2.47
CA LEU A 336 15.29 -3.05 3.54
C LEU A 336 15.48 -2.18 4.79
N ARG A 337 16.72 -1.87 5.17
CA ARG A 337 17.02 -0.97 6.29
C ARG A 337 16.50 0.44 6.02
N ALA A 338 16.71 0.98 4.83
CA ALA A 338 16.21 2.30 4.43
C ALA A 338 14.67 2.36 4.43
N LEU A 339 14.00 1.35 3.87
CA LEU A 339 12.54 1.22 3.89
C LEU A 339 11.97 1.25 5.31
N ARG A 340 12.69 0.61 6.23
CA ARG A 340 12.30 0.49 7.63
C ARG A 340 12.87 1.60 8.51
N ALA A 341 13.66 2.56 8.03
CA ALA A 341 14.40 3.49 8.89
C ALA A 341 13.50 4.55 9.57
N GLY A 342 12.45 4.99 8.88
CA GLY A 342 11.57 6.06 9.36
C GLY A 342 10.60 5.66 10.49
N PRO A 343 9.77 6.61 10.95
CA PRO A 343 8.81 6.39 12.04
C PRO A 343 7.77 5.31 11.73
N VAL A 344 7.28 5.22 10.50
CA VAL A 344 6.32 4.19 10.10
C VAL A 344 6.90 2.77 10.11
N GLY A 345 8.23 2.64 10.05
CA GLY A 345 8.95 1.36 10.16
C GLY A 345 9.23 0.92 11.59
N GLU A 346 8.96 1.76 12.61
CA GLU A 346 9.30 1.46 14.01
C GLU A 346 8.64 0.18 14.52
N LYS A 347 7.36 -0.03 14.18
CA LYS A 347 6.62 -1.25 14.51
C LYS A 347 7.36 -2.49 14.00
N ILE A 348 7.78 -2.47 12.74
CA ILE A 348 8.50 -3.59 12.13
C ILE A 348 9.86 -3.80 12.80
N ARG A 349 10.66 -2.74 13.00
CA ARG A 349 11.96 -2.86 13.68
C ARG A 349 11.83 -3.44 15.08
N ALA A 350 10.82 -3.02 15.84
CA ALA A 350 10.53 -3.57 17.17
C ALA A 350 10.12 -5.05 17.09
N GLY A 351 9.30 -5.42 16.09
CA GLY A 351 8.93 -6.81 15.85
C GLY A 351 10.12 -7.70 15.49
N LEU A 352 11.00 -7.23 14.59
CA LEU A 352 12.20 -7.94 14.19
C LEU A 352 13.19 -8.10 15.35
N SER A 353 13.36 -7.08 16.19
CA SER A 353 14.15 -7.14 17.42
C SER A 353 13.66 -8.24 18.37
N LYS A 354 12.34 -8.38 18.56
CA LYS A 354 11.76 -9.49 19.35
C LYS A 354 11.97 -10.87 18.70
N LEU A 355 12.05 -10.92 17.36
CA LEU A 355 12.28 -12.14 16.61
C LEU A 355 13.72 -12.62 16.75
N THR A 356 14.71 -11.74 16.50
CA THR A 356 16.14 -12.07 16.48
C THR A 356 16.83 -11.99 17.84
N GLY A 357 16.28 -11.23 18.79
CA GLY A 357 16.90 -10.96 20.10
C GLY A 357 17.93 -9.82 20.07
N GLU A 358 18.08 -9.13 18.95
CA GLU A 358 18.96 -7.97 18.80
C GLU A 358 18.26 -6.69 19.24
N SER A 359 19.00 -5.66 19.67
CA SER A 359 18.40 -4.39 20.06
C SER A 359 17.81 -3.65 18.86
N ALA A 360 16.57 -3.18 18.99
CA ALA A 360 15.96 -2.34 17.96
C ALA A 360 16.78 -1.05 17.78
N LEU A 361 17.18 -0.76 16.54
CA LEU A 361 17.72 0.55 16.20
C LEU A 361 16.63 1.61 16.42
N SER A 362 16.90 2.55 17.32
CA SER A 362 16.00 3.68 17.58
C SER A 362 15.90 4.54 16.33
N SER A 363 14.67 4.97 15.98
CA SER A 363 14.52 6.03 14.98
C SER A 363 15.09 7.32 15.57
N PRO A 364 15.84 8.12 14.81
CA PRO A 364 15.94 9.53 15.14
C PRO A 364 14.50 10.07 15.23
N GLN A 365 14.12 10.65 16.37
CA GLN A 365 12.92 11.47 16.45
C GLN A 365 13.20 12.74 15.66
N SER A 366 12.90 12.75 14.37
CA SER A 366 13.02 13.96 13.58
C SER A 366 11.78 14.81 13.81
N GLY A 367 11.95 15.79 14.69
CA GLY A 367 11.02 16.89 14.86
C GLY A 367 10.90 17.67 13.57
N ARG A 368 9.69 17.68 13.00
CA ARG A 368 9.07 18.81 12.30
C ARG A 368 7.62 18.44 12.01
N ASN A 369 6.72 19.35 12.40
CA ASN A 369 5.29 19.40 12.11
C ASN A 369 4.40 18.52 12.99
N THR A 370 3.52 19.19 13.73
CA THR A 370 2.43 18.60 14.52
C THR A 370 1.47 17.84 13.59
N ILE A 371 1.74 16.56 13.36
CA ILE A 371 0.82 15.65 12.65
C ILE A 371 -0.27 15.09 13.58
N GLU A 372 -0.35 15.56 14.83
CA GLU A 372 -1.29 14.99 15.81
C GLU A 372 -2.74 15.13 15.33
N GLU A 373 -3.17 16.32 14.93
CA GLU A 373 -4.51 16.53 14.39
C GLU A 373 -4.73 15.74 13.10
N LEU A 374 -3.78 15.82 12.15
CA LEU A 374 -3.81 15.08 10.89
C LEU A 374 -3.92 13.57 11.12
N SER A 375 -3.27 13.04 12.15
CA SER A 375 -3.29 11.62 12.51
C SER A 375 -4.65 11.16 13.05
N ARG A 376 -5.49 12.08 13.51
CA ARG A 376 -6.87 11.76 13.97
C ARG A 376 -7.90 12.02 12.88
N THR A 377 -7.74 13.08 12.11
CA THR A 377 -8.79 13.58 11.20
C THR A 377 -8.54 13.25 9.73
N GLY A 378 -7.29 12.96 9.36
CA GLY A 378 -6.84 12.91 7.97
C GLY A 378 -6.88 14.27 7.26
N ILE A 379 -7.05 15.38 7.99
CA ILE A 379 -7.10 16.74 7.44
C ILE A 379 -5.89 17.52 7.95
N ALA A 380 -5.18 18.18 7.04
CA ALA A 380 -4.03 19.02 7.39
C ALA A 380 -4.50 20.32 8.07
N SER A 381 -3.86 20.66 9.19
CA SER A 381 -4.11 21.90 9.93
C SER A 381 -3.44 23.11 9.28
N SER A 382 -3.81 24.33 9.69
CA SER A 382 -3.15 25.56 9.24
C SER A 382 -1.64 25.55 9.52
N ALA A 383 -1.21 24.96 10.65
CA ALA A 383 0.20 24.78 10.99
C ALA A 383 0.93 23.85 10.01
N ASN A 384 0.27 22.78 9.54
CA ASN A 384 0.83 21.92 8.50
C ASN A 384 1.00 22.70 7.18
N LEU A 385 0.02 23.53 6.81
CA LEU A 385 0.04 24.31 5.57
C LEU A 385 1.15 25.36 5.54
N ALA A 386 1.40 26.05 6.65
CA ALA A 386 2.45 27.06 6.73
C ALA A 386 3.84 26.53 6.34
N GLY A 387 4.12 25.24 6.58
CA GLY A 387 5.40 24.61 6.26
C GLY A 387 5.61 24.27 4.78
N VAL A 388 4.59 24.39 3.92
CA VAL A 388 4.65 23.93 2.51
C VAL A 388 4.26 25.02 1.51
N LEU A 389 4.09 26.25 1.97
CA LEU A 389 3.74 27.40 1.14
C LEU A 389 4.94 28.36 1.02
N PRO A 390 5.15 28.98 -0.15
CA PRO A 390 6.11 30.08 -0.28
C PRO A 390 5.60 31.34 0.41
N ASP A 391 6.47 32.32 0.61
CA ASP A 391 6.09 33.66 1.04
C ASP A 391 5.23 34.39 -0.01
N GLU A 392 4.54 35.45 0.43
CA GLU A 392 3.61 36.23 -0.40
C GLU A 392 4.28 36.90 -1.61
N THR A 393 5.56 37.27 -1.50
CA THR A 393 6.28 37.89 -2.63
C THR A 393 6.54 36.85 -3.70
N ARG A 394 6.92 35.64 -3.29
CA ARG A 394 7.19 34.54 -4.21
C ARG A 394 5.90 34.04 -4.86
N LYS A 395 4.76 33.99 -4.18
CA LYS A 395 3.46 33.59 -4.77
C LYS A 395 3.09 34.40 -6.02
N LYS A 396 3.42 35.69 -6.04
CA LYS A 396 3.08 36.62 -7.15
C LYS A 396 4.02 36.48 -8.37
N ARG A 397 5.17 35.84 -8.23
CA ARG A 397 6.22 35.81 -9.28
C ARG A 397 5.95 34.80 -10.40
N ARG A 398 5.56 33.57 -10.04
CA ARG A 398 5.25 32.47 -10.96
C ARG A 398 4.55 31.34 -10.22
N ALA A 399 3.89 30.45 -10.97
CA ALA A 399 3.32 29.22 -10.43
C ALA A 399 4.33 28.40 -9.62
N TYR A 400 3.83 27.64 -8.65
CA TYR A 400 4.65 26.85 -7.73
C TYR A 400 3.95 25.56 -7.31
N ALA A 401 4.74 24.56 -6.91
CA ALA A 401 4.22 23.29 -6.40
C ALA A 401 3.93 23.39 -4.90
N VAL A 402 2.81 22.84 -4.45
CA VAL A 402 2.46 22.63 -3.03
C VAL A 402 2.43 21.14 -2.79
N ILE A 403 3.26 20.65 -1.88
CA ILE A 403 3.36 19.22 -1.55
C ILE A 403 2.80 18.99 -0.15
N GLU A 404 1.58 18.49 -0.05
CA GLU A 404 0.89 18.20 1.21
C GLU A 404 1.24 16.80 1.73
N CYS A 405 2.54 16.49 1.85
CA CYS A 405 3.07 15.25 2.41
C CYS A 405 3.73 15.55 3.75
N TYR A 406 3.04 15.25 4.85
CA TYR A 406 3.45 15.67 6.20
C TYR A 406 4.00 14.54 7.07
N GLN A 407 3.87 13.29 6.62
CA GLN A 407 4.34 12.11 7.33
C GLN A 407 5.59 11.57 6.65
N GLN A 408 6.58 11.20 7.45
CA GLN A 408 7.77 10.50 6.97
C GLN A 408 7.39 9.06 6.62
N ILE A 409 7.27 8.83 5.33
CA ILE A 409 6.97 7.54 4.72
C ILE A 409 8.06 7.26 3.68
N PRO A 410 8.50 6.01 3.50
CA PRO A 410 9.61 5.70 2.61
C PRO A 410 9.18 5.84 1.14
N CYS A 411 9.40 7.00 0.53
CA CYS A 411 8.85 7.35 -0.78
C CYS A 411 9.59 8.53 -1.45
N ASP A 412 10.33 8.28 -2.53
CA ASP A 412 11.10 9.29 -3.27
C ASP A 412 10.64 9.70 -4.70
N PRO A 413 9.53 9.21 -5.32
CA PRO A 413 9.16 9.55 -6.70
C PRO A 413 9.06 11.05 -7.03
N CYS A 414 8.71 11.88 -6.05
CA CYS A 414 8.57 13.32 -6.27
C CYS A 414 9.91 13.99 -6.62
N VAL A 415 11.00 13.61 -5.94
CA VAL A 415 12.35 14.13 -6.17
C VAL A 415 12.81 13.79 -7.58
N HIS A 416 12.75 12.51 -7.95
CA HIS A 416 13.18 12.01 -9.27
C HIS A 416 12.33 12.54 -10.43
N SER A 417 11.11 12.98 -10.16
CA SER A 417 10.22 13.53 -11.20
C SER A 417 10.50 14.99 -11.57
N CYS A 418 11.29 15.72 -10.78
CA CYS A 418 11.49 17.15 -10.97
C CYS A 418 12.60 17.45 -11.99
N PRO A 419 12.29 17.99 -13.18
CA PRO A 419 13.32 18.27 -14.19
C PRO A 419 14.19 19.51 -13.87
N PHE A 420 13.81 20.28 -12.84
CA PHE A 420 14.49 21.52 -12.46
C PHE A 420 15.28 21.38 -11.14
N GLY A 421 15.29 20.20 -10.52
CA GLY A 421 15.92 20.02 -9.20
C GLY A 421 15.26 20.84 -8.08
N ALA A 422 14.01 21.26 -8.27
CA ALA A 422 13.30 22.13 -7.34
C ALA A 422 12.75 21.41 -6.10
N ILE A 423 12.74 20.09 -6.07
CA ILE A 423 12.45 19.32 -4.86
C ILE A 423 13.80 18.82 -4.37
N LYS A 424 14.19 19.21 -3.16
CA LYS A 424 15.52 18.93 -2.62
C LYS A 424 15.78 17.42 -2.58
N PRO A 425 17.00 16.97 -2.93
CA PRO A 425 17.37 15.57 -2.82
C PRO A 425 17.15 15.01 -1.42
N PHE A 426 16.75 13.76 -1.34
CA PHE A 426 16.58 13.04 -0.08
C PHE A 426 17.91 12.43 0.34
N SER A 427 18.23 12.56 1.63
CA SER A 427 19.33 11.83 2.26
C SER A 427 18.90 10.43 2.68
N ASP A 428 17.64 10.30 3.08
CA ASP A 428 16.95 9.05 3.38
C ASP A 428 15.59 9.05 2.67
N ILE A 429 15.14 7.90 2.16
CA ILE A 429 13.86 7.82 1.43
C ILE A 429 12.63 8.19 2.28
N ASN A 430 12.77 8.25 3.61
CA ASN A 430 11.74 8.71 4.54
C ASN A 430 11.70 10.23 4.73
N ASP A 431 12.63 10.98 4.13
CA ASP A 431 12.68 12.44 4.22
C ASP A 431 11.40 13.10 3.68
N LEU A 432 11.02 14.22 4.28
CA LEU A 432 9.90 15.01 3.78
C LEU A 432 10.31 15.84 2.56
N PRO A 433 9.46 15.94 1.52
CA PRO A 433 9.74 16.77 0.35
C PRO A 433 9.81 18.26 0.70
N ILE A 434 10.94 18.88 0.39
CA ILE A 434 11.15 20.32 0.54
C ILE A 434 11.26 20.95 -0.85
N VAL A 435 10.38 21.91 -1.15
CA VAL A 435 10.39 22.63 -2.42
C VAL A 435 11.30 23.86 -2.30
N ASP A 436 12.29 23.95 -3.17
CA ASP A 436 12.97 25.20 -3.50
C ASP A 436 12.09 25.99 -4.47
N PHE A 437 11.44 27.04 -3.95
CA PHE A 437 10.51 27.84 -4.74
C PHE A 437 11.21 28.70 -5.80
N ASP A 438 12.49 29.04 -5.62
CA ASP A 438 13.27 29.81 -6.60
C ASP A 438 13.68 28.98 -7.82
N LEU A 439 13.68 27.64 -7.69
CA LEU A 439 13.82 26.71 -8.81
C LEU A 439 12.46 26.21 -9.33
N CYS A 440 11.44 26.12 -8.49
CA CYS A 440 10.14 25.56 -8.87
C CYS A 440 9.36 26.44 -9.87
N THR A 441 9.11 25.91 -11.06
CA THR A 441 8.36 26.58 -12.15
C THR A 441 6.86 26.32 -12.13
N GLY A 442 6.36 25.43 -11.27
CA GLY A 442 4.95 25.03 -11.27
C GLY A 442 4.54 24.18 -12.49
N CYS A 443 5.47 23.48 -13.15
CA CYS A 443 5.19 22.69 -14.36
C CYS A 443 4.25 21.49 -14.17
N GLY A 444 4.03 21.03 -12.93
CA GLY A 444 3.09 19.95 -12.60
C GLY A 444 3.54 18.51 -12.90
N GLN A 445 4.77 18.28 -13.35
CA GLN A 445 5.27 16.92 -13.67
C GLN A 445 5.24 15.97 -12.44
N CYS A 446 5.52 16.51 -11.26
CA CYS A 446 5.49 15.76 -10.00
C CYS A 446 4.08 15.31 -9.58
N ILE A 447 3.02 16.02 -10.00
CA ILE A 447 1.62 15.66 -9.68
C ILE A 447 1.32 14.24 -10.16
N GLY A 448 1.63 13.96 -11.42
CA GLY A 448 1.34 12.67 -12.05
C GLY A 448 2.19 11.50 -11.54
N ARG A 449 3.22 11.75 -10.71
CA ARG A 449 4.12 10.72 -10.17
C ARG A 449 3.91 10.41 -8.69
N CYS A 450 3.25 11.30 -7.95
CA CYS A 450 2.99 11.11 -6.53
C CYS A 450 2.06 9.91 -6.27
N PRO A 451 2.50 8.85 -5.55
CA PRO A 451 1.63 7.73 -5.18
C PRO A 451 0.48 8.17 -4.25
N GLY A 452 0.76 9.10 -3.34
CA GLY A 452 -0.20 9.63 -2.37
C GLY A 452 -1.18 10.68 -2.92
N LEU A 453 -1.04 11.12 -4.17
CA LEU A 453 -1.81 12.23 -4.76
C LEU A 453 -1.80 13.51 -3.90
N ALA A 454 -0.64 13.81 -3.32
CA ALA A 454 -0.46 14.89 -2.35
C ALA A 454 0.16 16.17 -2.95
N ILE A 455 0.37 16.20 -4.28
CA ILE A 455 1.05 17.31 -4.95
C ILE A 455 0.06 18.10 -5.81
N PHE A 456 0.16 19.42 -5.73
CA PHE A 456 -0.65 20.40 -6.45
C PHE A 456 0.28 21.46 -7.05
N THR A 457 -0.19 22.18 -8.07
CA THR A 457 0.46 23.45 -8.44
C THR A 457 -0.54 24.58 -8.34
N VAL A 458 -0.07 25.70 -7.82
CA VAL A 458 -0.86 26.92 -7.62
C VAL A 458 -0.28 28.01 -8.51
N ASP A 459 -1.15 28.71 -9.23
CA ASP A 459 -0.80 29.88 -10.04
C ASP A 459 -1.72 31.06 -9.67
N GLU A 460 -1.12 32.03 -9.00
CA GLU A 460 -1.74 33.27 -8.51
C GLU A 460 -1.24 34.51 -9.26
N THR A 461 -0.49 34.32 -10.35
CA THR A 461 0.19 35.40 -11.07
C THR A 461 -0.70 36.21 -12.00
N ARG A 462 -1.91 35.72 -12.28
CA ARG A 462 -2.86 36.41 -13.13
C ARG A 462 -3.30 37.73 -12.49
N GLU A 463 -3.39 38.76 -13.33
CA GLU A 463 -4.03 40.02 -12.97
C GLU A 463 -5.54 39.81 -12.74
N GLY A 464 -6.09 40.51 -11.74
CA GLY A 464 -7.47 40.35 -11.29
C GLY A 464 -7.63 39.35 -10.13
N ASP A 465 -8.88 38.91 -9.91
CA ASP A 465 -9.27 38.09 -8.74
C ASP A 465 -9.34 36.58 -9.06
N ARG A 466 -8.58 36.12 -10.06
CA ARG A 466 -8.61 34.73 -10.55
C ARG A 466 -7.28 34.04 -10.33
N ALA A 467 -7.34 32.77 -9.94
CA ALA A 467 -6.17 31.91 -9.77
C ALA A 467 -6.44 30.51 -10.31
N LYS A 468 -5.39 29.70 -10.44
CA LYS A 468 -5.50 28.31 -10.89
C LYS A 468 -4.88 27.35 -9.91
N VAL A 469 -5.52 26.19 -9.78
CA VAL A 469 -4.95 25.01 -9.13
C VAL A 469 -4.90 23.88 -10.15
N THR A 470 -3.76 23.22 -10.24
CA THR A 470 -3.63 21.95 -10.95
C THR A 470 -3.53 20.81 -9.95
N LEU A 471 -4.37 19.78 -10.12
CA LEU A 471 -4.53 18.68 -9.17
C LEU A 471 -4.64 17.32 -9.87
N PRO A 472 -4.33 16.21 -9.16
CA PRO A 472 -4.55 14.87 -9.68
C PRO A 472 -6.04 14.46 -9.60
N TYR A 473 -6.51 13.73 -10.60
CA TYR A 473 -7.88 13.25 -10.73
C TYR A 473 -7.89 11.82 -11.30
N GLU A 474 -8.39 10.85 -10.53
CA GLU A 474 -8.42 9.43 -10.92
C GLU A 474 -9.84 8.85 -11.00
N PHE A 475 -10.83 9.69 -11.31
CA PHE A 475 -12.24 9.31 -11.36
C PHE A 475 -12.82 9.44 -12.77
N ILE A 476 -14.00 8.83 -12.94
CA ILE A 476 -14.84 8.96 -14.13
C ILE A 476 -16.21 9.55 -13.73
N PRO A 477 -16.86 10.35 -14.60
CA PRO A 477 -16.32 10.86 -15.87
C PRO A 477 -15.19 11.87 -15.65
N LYS A 478 -14.27 11.96 -16.61
CA LYS A 478 -13.24 13.01 -16.59
C LYS A 478 -13.91 14.36 -16.90
N PRO A 479 -13.55 15.45 -16.21
CA PRO A 479 -14.07 16.76 -16.56
C PRO A 479 -13.69 17.13 -17.99
N ALA A 480 -14.63 17.72 -18.74
CA ALA A 480 -14.31 18.34 -20.02
C ALA A 480 -13.64 19.70 -19.81
N ARG A 481 -12.86 20.15 -20.80
CA ARG A 481 -12.35 21.52 -20.82
C ARG A 481 -13.53 22.51 -20.87
N GLU A 482 -13.40 23.62 -20.15
CA GLU A 482 -14.43 24.64 -19.90
C GLU A 482 -15.66 24.15 -19.12
N ALA A 483 -15.67 22.91 -18.61
CA ALA A 483 -16.74 22.47 -17.72
C ALA A 483 -16.66 23.17 -16.35
N THR A 484 -17.84 23.47 -15.80
CA THR A 484 -17.98 23.91 -14.40
C THR A 484 -17.85 22.70 -13.47
N VAL A 485 -17.05 22.84 -12.44
CA VAL A 485 -16.84 21.82 -11.41
C VAL A 485 -17.04 22.42 -10.03
N ASP A 486 -17.55 21.62 -9.10
CA ASP A 486 -17.58 21.99 -7.69
C ASP A 486 -16.16 21.87 -7.12
N LEU A 487 -15.76 22.88 -6.37
CA LEU A 487 -14.47 22.94 -5.70
C LEU A 487 -14.61 22.39 -4.28
N MET A 488 -13.74 21.46 -3.93
CA MET A 488 -13.77 20.76 -2.65
C MET A 488 -12.51 21.08 -1.83
N ASP A 489 -12.69 21.34 -0.53
CA ASP A 489 -11.59 21.53 0.40
C ASP A 489 -10.96 20.19 0.86
N ARG A 490 -10.05 20.26 1.84
CA ARG A 490 -9.35 19.09 2.39
C ARG A 490 -10.26 18.12 3.16
N SER A 491 -11.41 18.60 3.63
CA SER A 491 -12.42 17.79 4.31
C SER A 491 -13.46 17.19 3.35
N GLY A 492 -13.39 17.57 2.06
CA GLY A 492 -14.37 17.19 1.06
C GLY A 492 -15.65 18.03 1.14
N LYS A 493 -15.62 19.20 1.77
CA LYS A 493 -16.72 20.18 1.75
C LYS A 493 -16.63 21.04 0.50
N ARG A 494 -17.78 21.33 -0.11
CA ARG A 494 -17.87 22.26 -1.25
C ARG A 494 -17.61 23.69 -0.77
N VAL A 495 -16.65 24.36 -1.39
CA VAL A 495 -16.26 25.76 -1.08
C VAL A 495 -16.58 26.74 -2.20
N GLY A 496 -16.87 26.26 -3.41
CA GLY A 496 -17.24 27.13 -4.52
C GLY A 496 -17.36 26.37 -5.84
N GLN A 497 -17.33 27.12 -6.95
CA GLN A 497 -17.27 26.57 -8.30
C GLN A 497 -16.05 27.10 -9.05
N GLY A 498 -15.52 26.29 -9.94
CA GLY A 498 -14.44 26.67 -10.83
C GLY A 498 -14.66 26.14 -12.24
N VAL A 499 -13.82 26.61 -13.16
CA VAL A 499 -13.88 26.25 -14.58
C VAL A 499 -12.62 25.49 -14.96
N VAL A 500 -12.79 24.32 -15.57
CA VAL A 500 -11.67 23.48 -16.01
C VAL A 500 -10.97 24.13 -17.19
N LYS A 501 -9.69 24.45 -17.07
CA LYS A 501 -8.89 25.11 -18.12
C LYS A 501 -7.98 24.16 -18.88
N ALA A 502 -7.55 23.07 -18.24
CA ALA A 502 -6.74 22.04 -18.90
C ALA A 502 -6.99 20.66 -18.30
N VAL A 503 -6.90 19.65 -19.15
CA VAL A 503 -7.02 18.23 -18.79
C VAL A 503 -5.88 17.49 -19.50
N LEU A 504 -4.92 17.00 -18.73
CA LEU A 504 -3.75 16.28 -19.23
C LEU A 504 -3.86 14.81 -18.86
N ASN A 505 -3.84 13.96 -19.88
CA ASN A 505 -3.96 12.51 -19.74
C ASN A 505 -3.09 11.80 -20.79
N THR A 506 -1.78 11.82 -20.57
CA THR A 506 -0.79 11.13 -21.42
C THR A 506 -0.39 9.79 -20.79
N PRO A 507 0.21 8.86 -21.54
CA PRO A 507 0.72 7.60 -20.98
C PRO A 507 1.70 7.81 -19.81
N LYS A 508 2.44 8.93 -19.78
CA LYS A 508 3.40 9.24 -18.69
C LYS A 508 2.73 9.47 -17.34
N GLN A 509 1.45 9.85 -17.31
CA GLN A 509 0.71 10.03 -16.06
C GLN A 509 0.04 8.74 -15.57
N ASP A 510 0.27 7.58 -16.21
CA ASP A 510 -0.16 6.25 -15.75
C ASP A 510 -1.57 6.25 -15.11
N LYS A 511 -2.57 6.60 -15.93
CA LYS A 511 -4.00 6.65 -15.59
C LYS A 511 -4.43 7.71 -14.54
N THR A 512 -3.52 8.54 -14.05
CA THR A 512 -3.85 9.70 -13.22
C THR A 512 -4.04 10.93 -14.11
N THR A 513 -5.28 11.39 -14.29
CA THR A 513 -5.53 12.62 -15.05
C THR A 513 -5.06 13.82 -14.25
N ILE A 514 -4.42 14.79 -14.88
CA ILE A 514 -4.04 16.06 -14.23
C ILE A 514 -5.00 17.14 -14.73
N VAL A 515 -5.68 17.82 -13.82
CA VAL A 515 -6.71 18.80 -14.16
C VAL A 515 -6.32 20.16 -13.60
N THR A 516 -6.31 21.18 -14.46
CA THR A 516 -6.14 22.59 -14.06
C THR A 516 -7.50 23.25 -14.01
N VAL A 517 -7.86 23.81 -12.86
CA VAL A 517 -9.12 24.52 -12.63
C VAL A 517 -8.83 25.98 -12.26
N GLU A 518 -9.56 26.89 -12.87
CA GLU A 518 -9.56 28.31 -12.53
C GLU A 518 -10.72 28.65 -11.60
N MET A 519 -10.45 29.48 -10.60
CA MET A 519 -11.37 29.86 -9.53
C MET A 519 -11.06 31.26 -9.01
N ASP A 520 -11.87 31.74 -8.08
CA ASP A 520 -11.61 32.98 -7.36
C ASP A 520 -10.39 32.83 -6.46
N LYS A 521 -9.58 33.89 -6.39
CA LYS A 521 -8.23 33.84 -5.79
C LYS A 521 -8.26 33.50 -4.30
N ASN A 522 -9.29 33.92 -3.58
CA ASN A 522 -9.49 33.58 -2.17
C ASN A 522 -9.63 32.07 -1.90
N LEU A 523 -10.06 31.26 -2.88
CA LEU A 523 -10.24 29.82 -2.72
C LEU A 523 -8.97 29.00 -3.03
N VAL A 524 -7.95 29.60 -3.66
CA VAL A 524 -6.82 28.87 -4.25
C VAL A 524 -6.00 28.05 -3.24
N GLN A 525 -5.93 28.49 -1.99
CA GLN A 525 -5.23 27.80 -0.92
C GLN A 525 -6.08 26.72 -0.22
N GLU A 526 -7.40 26.74 -0.44
CA GLU A 526 -8.35 25.80 0.17
C GLU A 526 -8.62 24.57 -0.71
N VAL A 527 -8.74 24.78 -2.01
CA VAL A 527 -9.18 23.75 -2.97
C VAL A 527 -8.13 22.65 -3.13
N ARG A 528 -8.54 21.40 -2.87
CA ARG A 528 -7.68 20.20 -3.01
C ARG A 528 -8.34 19.02 -3.72
N HIS A 529 -9.60 19.16 -4.13
CA HIS A 529 -10.28 18.22 -5.00
C HIS A 529 -11.39 18.92 -5.79
N ILE A 530 -11.90 18.26 -6.83
CA ILE A 530 -13.01 18.76 -7.64
C ILE A 530 -14.06 17.66 -7.82
N ARG A 531 -15.33 18.04 -7.91
CA ARG A 531 -16.43 17.15 -8.28
C ARG A 531 -17.03 17.62 -9.60
N VAL A 532 -17.16 16.71 -10.55
CA VAL A 532 -17.83 16.99 -11.83
C VAL A 532 -19.32 17.15 -11.54
N VAL A 533 -19.87 18.32 -11.84
CA VAL A 533 -21.30 18.57 -11.74
C VAL A 533 -21.95 17.81 -12.90
N GLN A 534 -22.70 16.75 -12.60
CA GLN A 534 -23.56 16.15 -13.61
C GLN A 534 -24.76 17.09 -13.77
N ASN A 535 -24.92 17.67 -14.96
CA ASN A 535 -26.17 18.32 -15.33
C ASN A 535 -27.22 17.20 -15.43
N THR A 536 -27.97 16.97 -14.36
CA THR A 536 -29.20 16.18 -14.38
C THR A 536 -30.25 16.85 -15.23
#